data_AF-A0AAJ0I1J3-F1
#
_entry.id   AF-A0AAJ0I1J3-F1
#
_cell.length_a   1.000
_cell.length_b   1.000
_cell.length_c   1.000
_cell.angle_alpha   90.00
_cell.angle_beta   90.00
_cell.angle_gamma   90.00
#
_symmetry.space_group_name_H-M   'P 1'
#
loop_
_entity.id
_entity.type
_entity.pdbx_description
1 polymer ?
#
loop_
_entity_poly.entity_id
_entity_poly.type
_entity_poly.pdbx_seq_one_letter_code
_entity_poly.pdbx_strand_id
1 'polypeptide(L)' 'LLIQIDGYSSTRKYHLIRLLFYKFTKTVFIYNLPTFIIRTTPTSVAVNNINSYTIYSLL' A
#
# COMPACT_ATOMS: atom_id res chain seq x y z
N LEU A 1 11.78 0.13 -9.90
CA LEU A 1 11.39 -1.29 -9.71
C LEU A 1 9.87 -1.37 -9.75
N LEU A 2 9.30 -2.18 -10.64
CA LEU A 2 7.86 -2.45 -10.66
C LEU A 2 7.64 -3.90 -10.22
N ILE A 3 6.79 -4.12 -9.22
CA ILE A 3 6.39 -5.45 -8.76
C ILE A 3 4.88 -5.56 -8.95
N GLN A 4 4.44 -6.54 -9.73
CA GLN A 4 3.04 -6.88 -9.89
C GLN A 4 2.68 -8.07 -8.99
N ILE A 5 1.61 -7.95 -8.21
CA ILE A 5 1.11 -9.00 -7.32
C ILE A 5 -0.35 -9.24 -7.69
N ASP A 6 -0.58 -10.34 -8.41
CA ASP A 6 -1.92 -10.78 -8.79
C ASP A 6 -2.47 -11.78 -7.77
N GLY A 7 -3.79 -11.90 -7.71
CA GLY A 7 -4.43 -12.92 -6.88
C GLY A 7 -5.94 -12.96 -7.05
N TYR A 8 -6.53 -14.13 -6.82
CA TYR A 8 -7.97 -14.35 -6.96
C TYR A 8 -8.81 -13.55 -5.94
N SER A 9 -10.12 -13.45 -6.19
CA SER A 9 -11.08 -12.94 -5.22
C SER A 9 -10.93 -13.66 -3.86
N SER A 10 -11.16 -12.95 -2.75
CA SER A 10 -11.10 -13.48 -1.38
C SER A 10 -9.73 -13.98 -0.89
N THR A 11 -8.68 -13.83 -1.69
CA THR A 11 -7.31 -13.90 -1.15
C THR A 11 -7.08 -12.69 -0.25
N ARG A 12 -6.42 -12.87 0.90
CA ARG A 12 -6.16 -11.81 1.91
C ARG A 12 -5.15 -10.76 1.44
N LYS A 13 -5.27 -10.29 0.19
CA LYS A 13 -4.38 -9.30 -0.48
C LYS A 13 -4.23 -8.04 0.34
N TYR A 14 -5.31 -7.52 0.92
CA TYR A 14 -5.23 -6.34 1.78
C TYR A 14 -4.33 -6.55 3.00
N HIS A 15 -4.37 -7.73 3.60
CA HIS A 15 -3.48 -8.07 4.71
C HIS A 15 -2.01 -8.12 4.24
N LEU A 16 -1.74 -8.77 3.10
CA LEU A 16 -0.41 -8.83 2.52
C LEU A 16 0.14 -7.43 2.19
N ILE A 17 -0.67 -6.58 1.57
CA ILE A 17 -0.33 -5.20 1.22
C ILE A 17 -0.02 -4.39 2.49
N ARG A 18 -0.85 -4.47 3.54
CA ARG A 18 -0.60 -3.80 4.83
C ARG A 18 0.71 -4.28 5.47
N LEU A 19 0.98 -5.59 5.45
CA LEU A 19 2.21 -6.17 5.99
C LEU A 19 3.44 -5.70 5.23
N LEU A 20 3.39 -5.67 3.90
CA LEU A 20 4.48 -5.20 3.05
C LEU A 20 4.82 -3.75 3.37
N PHE A 21 3.81 -2.88 3.41
CA PHE A 21 4.05 -1.48 3.74
C PHE A 21 4.57 -1.30 5.17
N TYR A 22 4.05 -2.05 6.15
CA TYR A 22 4.56 -2.00 7.52
C TYR A 22 6.05 -2.35 7.58
N LYS A 23 6.47 -3.43 6.91
CA LYS A 23 7.87 -3.82 6.81
C LYS A 23 8.70 -2.73 6.10
N PHE A 24 8.18 -2.18 5.01
CA PHE A 24 8.88 -1.14 4.26
C PHE A 24 9.10 0.13 5.11
N THR A 25 8.07 0.61 5.81
CA THR A 25 8.19 1.74 6.74
C THR A 25 9.19 1.45 7.86
N LYS A 26 9.20 0.23 8.41
CA LYS A 26 10.20 -0.16 9.41
C LYS A 26 11.62 -0.13 8.85
N THR A 27 11.85 -0.67 7.67
CA THR A 27 13.16 -0.66 7.00
C THR A 27 13.62 0.77 6.76
N VAL A 28 12.76 1.59 6.17
CA VAL A 28 13.01 3.01 5.93
C VAL A 28 13.40 3.75 7.21
N PHE A 29 12.69 3.50 8.31
CA PHE A 29 12.99 4.07 9.62
C PHE A 29 14.36 3.62 10.14
N ILE A 30 14.68 2.33 10.08
CA ILE A 30 15.98 1.78 10.54
C ILE A 30 17.16 2.42 9.80
N TYR A 31 17.02 2.61 8.49
CA TYR A 31 18.09 3.17 7.65
C TYR A 31 18.01 4.69 7.48
N ASN A 32 17.10 5.37 8.20
CA ASN A 32 16.85 6.81 8.13
C ASN A 32 16.71 7.35 6.69
N LEU A 33 16.00 6.61 5.84
CA LEU A 33 15.84 6.96 4.42
C LEU A 33 14.68 7.94 4.24
N PRO A 34 14.87 9.06 3.51
CA PRO A 34 13.76 9.91 3.13
C PRO A 34 12.90 9.16 2.10
N THR A 35 11.72 8.70 2.51
CA THR A 35 10.86 7.89 1.62
C THR A 35 9.41 8.33 1.72
N PHE A 36 8.87 8.77 0.58
CA PHE A 36 7.45 9.07 0.43
C PHE A 36 6.72 7.81 -0.01
N ILE A 37 6.00 7.17 0.92
CA ILE A 37 5.20 5.98 0.62
C ILE A 37 3.77 6.43 0.36
N ILE A 38 3.38 6.44 -0.90
CA ILE A 38 2.02 6.77 -1.32
C ILE A 38 1.24 5.48 -1.57
N ARG A 39 0.05 5.37 -0.97
CA ARG A 39 -0.89 4.28 -1.21
C ARG A 39 -2.10 4.85 -1.92
N THR A 40 -2.45 4.29 -3.07
CA THR A 40 -3.64 4.70 -3.83
C THR A 40 -4.52 3.50 -4.14
N THR A 41 -5.83 3.73 -4.17
CA THR A 41 -6.83 2.78 -4.62
C THR A 41 -7.76 3.43 -5.65
N PRO A 42 -8.31 2.65 -6.59
CA PRO A 42 -9.24 3.19 -7.59
C PRO A 42 -10.59 3.58 -6.97
N THR A 43 -11.01 2.89 -5.90
CA THR A 43 -12.32 3.10 -5.27
C THR A 43 -12.19 3.59 -3.83
N SER A 44 -13.17 4.36 -3.37
CA SER A 44 -13.26 4.88 -2.00
C SER A 44 -13.53 3.77 -0.98
N VAL A 45 -14.25 2.72 -1.34
CA VAL A 45 -14.53 1.57 -0.46
C VAL A 45 -13.22 0.88 -0.04
N ALA A 46 -12.23 0.84 -0.93
CA ALA A 46 -10.94 0.21 -0.65
C ALA A 46 -9.98 1.08 0.17
N VAL A 47 -10.23 2.39 0.29
CA VAL A 47 -9.37 3.35 1.00
C VAL A 47 -9.19 2.95 2.47
N ASN A 48 -10.29 2.69 3.16
CA ASN A 48 -10.29 2.37 4.58
C ASN A 48 -9.57 1.04 4.87
N ASN A 49 -9.61 0.09 3.93
CA ASN A 49 -9.04 -1.24 4.14
C ASN A 49 -7.51 -1.22 4.23
N ILE A 50 -6.84 -0.27 3.56
CA ILE A 50 -5.37 -0.19 3.54
C ILE A 50 -4.81 1.17 3.97
N ASN A 51 -5.66 2.05 4.50
CA ASN A 51 -5.33 3.42 4.88
C ASN A 51 -4.61 4.15 3.73
N SER A 52 -5.31 4.27 2.60
CA SER A 52 -4.81 4.87 1.35
C SER A 52 -5.63 6.08 0.92
N TYR A 53 -5.25 6.71 -0.19
CA TYR A 53 -6.06 7.73 -0.86
C TYR A 53 -6.74 7.13 -2.10
N THR A 54 -7.80 7.76 -2.60
CA THR A 54 -8.22 7.43 -3.96
C THR A 54 -7.22 8.00 -4.95
N ILE A 55 -7.03 7.34 -6.10
CA ILE A 55 -6.18 7.88 -7.18
C ILE A 55 -6.62 9.30 -7.56
N TYR A 56 -7.93 9.52 -7.64
CA TYR A 56 -8.52 10.83 -7.97
C TYR A 56 -8.30 11.91 -6.91
N SER A 57 -8.09 11.55 -5.64
CA SER A 57 -7.77 12.53 -4.59
C SER A 57 -6.31 12.98 -4.62
N LEU A 58 -5.45 12.25 -5.33
CA LEU A 58 -4.01 12.52 -5.41
C LEU A 58 -3.63 13.30 -6.69
N LEU A 59 -4.51 13.30 -7.69
CA LEU A 59 -4.40 14.06 -8.95
C LEU A 59 -4.98 15.46 -8.78
#